data_AF-A0A0L0VWF1-F1
#
_entry.id   AF-A0A0L0VWF1-F1
#
_cell.length_a   1.000
_cell.length_b   1.000
_cell.length_c   1.000
_cell.angle_alpha   90.00
_cell.angle_beta   90.00
_cell.angle_gamma   90.00
#
_symmetry.space_group_name_H-M   'P 1'
#
loop_
_entity.id
_entity.type
_entity.pdbx_description
1 polymer ?
#
loop_
_entity_poly.entity_id
_entity_poly.type
_entity_poly.pdbx_seq_one_letter_code
_entity_poly.pdbx_strand_id
1 'polypeptide(L)'
;MLKLSSKKRKTSDTTGPPIVPNFDLISEYVEFVNINPAQQEKVLKALADNEIDHPKLFDSKSITADCMRRWGLANGTIACFKDNVIQYLDHLGSK
;
A
#
# COMPACT_ATOMS: atom_id res chain seq x y z
N MET A 1 -7.65 19.24 43.61
CA MET A 1 -8.27 18.40 42.57
C MET A 1 -7.89 18.96 41.20
N LEU A 2 -7.03 18.27 40.45
CA LEU A 2 -6.60 18.70 39.12
C LEU A 2 -7.62 18.19 38.08
N LYS A 3 -8.31 19.11 37.39
CA LYS A 3 -9.17 18.78 36.25
C LYS A 3 -8.28 18.59 35.01
N LEU A 4 -8.12 17.34 34.57
CA LEU A 4 -7.57 17.02 33.25
C LEU A 4 -8.62 17.33 32.19
N SER A 5 -8.37 18.37 31.39
CA SER A 5 -9.15 18.65 30.18
C SER A 5 -8.62 17.80 29.04
N SER A 6 -9.40 16.78 28.65
CA SER A 6 -9.07 15.88 27.55
C SER A 6 -9.17 16.64 26.22
N LYS A 7 -8.02 17.00 25.66
CA LYS A 7 -7.88 17.57 24.32
C LYS A 7 -8.35 16.53 23.29
N LYS A 8 -9.55 16.74 22.75
CA LYS A 8 -10.15 15.93 21.69
C LYS A 8 -9.25 16.02 20.45
N ARG A 9 -8.47 14.96 20.17
CA ARG A 9 -7.76 14.82 18.89
C ARG A 9 -8.84 14.62 17.83
N LYS A 10 -8.94 15.57 16.91
CA LYS A 10 -9.77 15.48 15.72
C LYS A 10 -9.04 14.51 14.78
N THR A 11 -9.38 13.24 14.85
CA THR A 11 -9.06 12.27 13.80
C THR A 11 -9.78 12.74 12.55
N SER A 12 -9.02 13.14 11.53
CA SER A 12 -9.56 13.37 10.20
C SER A 12 -10.16 12.03 9.73
N ASP A 13 -11.49 11.97 9.68
CA ASP A 13 -12.23 10.92 9.00
C ASP A 13 -11.79 10.87 7.53
N THR A 14 -10.89 9.96 7.20
CA THR A 14 -10.79 9.40 5.85
C THR A 14 -11.50 8.05 5.91
N THR A 15 -12.81 8.08 6.13
CA THR A 15 -13.66 6.90 6.12
C THR A 15 -13.95 6.52 4.67
N GLY A 16 -12.91 6.07 3.98
CA GLY A 16 -13.10 5.21 2.82
C GLY A 16 -13.67 3.86 3.29
N PRO A 17 -14.28 3.07 2.40
CA PRO A 17 -14.72 1.72 2.73
C PRO A 17 -13.55 0.90 3.31
N PRO A 18 -13.86 -0.12 4.15
CA PRO A 18 -12.86 -1.05 4.65
C PRO A 18 -12.00 -1.58 3.50
N ILE A 19 -10.68 -1.61 3.70
CA ILE A 19 -9.79 -2.28 2.76
C ILE A 19 -10.07 -3.77 2.92
N VAL A 20 -10.65 -4.38 1.88
CA VAL A 20 -10.90 -5.82 1.85
C VAL A 20 -9.67 -6.49 1.22
N PRO A 21 -9.08 -7.51 1.87
CA PRO A 21 -7.99 -8.31 1.29
C PRO A 21 -8.35 -8.82 -0.10
N ASN A 22 -7.48 -8.59 -1.09
CA ASN A 22 -7.69 -9.10 -2.45
C ASN A 22 -6.35 -9.41 -3.15
N PHE A 23 -5.95 -10.68 -3.12
CA PHE A 23 -4.71 -11.14 -3.73
C PHE A 23 -4.67 -10.98 -5.27
N ASP A 24 -5.81 -11.07 -5.95
CA ASP A 24 -5.85 -10.84 -7.39
C ASP A 24 -5.56 -9.36 -7.70
N LEU A 25 -6.08 -8.46 -6.85
CA LEU A 25 -5.88 -7.02 -6.99
C LEU A 25 -4.42 -6.60 -6.82
N ILE A 26 -3.68 -7.20 -5.87
CA ILE A 26 -2.26 -6.90 -5.72
C ILE A 26 -1.44 -7.44 -6.90
N SER A 27 -1.83 -8.58 -7.48
CA SER A 27 -1.21 -9.12 -8.69
C SER A 27 -1.41 -8.19 -9.88
N GLU A 28 -2.65 -7.78 -10.14
CA GLU A 28 -2.99 -6.81 -11.19
C GLU A 28 -2.23 -5.48 -11.00
N TYR A 29 -2.06 -5.04 -9.75
CA TYR A 29 -1.31 -3.83 -9.46
C TYR A 29 0.19 -3.94 -9.80
N VAL A 30 0.82 -5.09 -9.49
CA VAL A 30 2.22 -5.34 -9.84
C VAL A 30 2.43 -5.35 -11.36
N GLU A 31 1.45 -5.83 -12.12
CA GLU A 31 1.45 -5.74 -13.59
C GLU A 31 1.25 -4.30 -14.06
N PHE A 32 0.30 -3.56 -13.46
CA PHE A 32 0.00 -2.17 -13.78
C PHE A 32 1.22 -1.25 -13.62
N VAL A 33 2.00 -1.41 -12.55
CA VAL A 33 3.21 -0.60 -12.32
C VAL A 33 4.40 -1.02 -13.19
N ASN A 34 4.19 -1.94 -14.13
CA ASN A 34 5.15 -2.37 -15.15
C ASN A 34 6.48 -2.89 -14.58
N ILE A 35 6.41 -3.66 -13.49
CA ILE A 35 7.59 -4.37 -12.96
C ILE A 35 8.04 -5.43 -13.96
N ASN A 36 9.35 -5.56 -14.17
CA ASN A 36 9.93 -6.57 -15.05
C ASN A 36 9.35 -7.96 -14.72
N PRO A 37 8.77 -8.69 -15.69
CA PRO A 37 8.18 -10.01 -15.47
C PRO A 37 9.09 -10.99 -14.73
N ALA A 38 10.40 -10.95 -15.00
CA ALA A 38 11.39 -11.80 -14.33
C ALA A 38 11.53 -11.52 -12.82
N GLN A 39 11.04 -10.37 -12.34
CA GLN A 39 11.08 -9.96 -10.94
C GLN A 39 9.70 -10.01 -10.26
N GLN A 40 8.60 -10.12 -11.03
CA GLN A 40 7.25 -10.07 -10.50
C GLN A 40 6.98 -11.18 -9.47
N GLU A 41 7.39 -12.42 -9.74
CA GLU A 41 7.21 -13.54 -8.80
C GLU A 41 7.88 -13.26 -7.44
N LYS A 42 9.14 -12.78 -7.47
CA LYS A 42 9.88 -12.44 -6.25
C LYS A 42 9.20 -11.30 -5.48
N VAL A 43 8.69 -10.29 -6.20
CA VAL A 43 8.01 -9.15 -5.62
C VAL A 43 6.68 -9.57 -5.01
N LEU A 44 5.86 -10.34 -5.71
CA LEU A 44 4.59 -10.87 -5.20
C LEU A 44 4.80 -11.75 -3.97
N LYS A 45 5.82 -12.60 -3.96
CA LYS A 45 6.19 -13.38 -2.78
C LYS A 45 6.53 -12.49 -1.59
N ALA A 46 7.35 -11.45 -1.79
CA ALA A 46 7.71 -10.52 -0.72
C ALA A 46 6.50 -9.74 -0.18
N LEU A 47 5.53 -9.39 -1.03
CA LEU A 47 4.29 -8.75 -0.62
C LEU A 47 3.40 -9.71 0.19
N ALA A 48 3.24 -10.95 -0.28
CA ALA A 48 2.48 -11.98 0.43
C ALA A 48 3.08 -12.33 1.81
N ASP A 49 4.41 -12.50 1.88
CA ASP A 49 5.14 -12.77 3.13
C ASP A 49 4.96 -11.65 4.19
N ASN A 50 4.55 -10.44 3.77
CA ASN A 50 4.34 -9.27 4.63
C ASN A 50 2.87 -8.83 4.68
N GLU A 51 1.93 -9.72 4.29
CA GLU A 51 0.49 -9.49 4.35
C GLU A 51 0.04 -8.22 3.59
N ILE A 52 0.71 -7.91 2.47
CA ILE A 52 0.31 -6.83 1.58
C ILE A 52 -0.66 -7.39 0.53
N ASP A 53 -1.95 -7.27 0.84
CA ASP A 53 -3.06 -7.83 0.09
C ASP A 53 -3.88 -6.79 -0.70
N HIS A 54 -3.49 -5.51 -0.64
CA HIS A 54 -4.21 -4.44 -1.32
C HIS A 54 -3.30 -3.24 -1.63
N PRO A 55 -3.34 -2.66 -2.85
CA PRO A 55 -2.45 -1.56 -3.26
C PRO A 55 -2.51 -0.33 -2.37
N LYS A 56 -3.70 0.01 -1.86
CA LYS A 56 -3.92 1.10 -0.89
C LYS A 56 -3.06 0.99 0.39
N LEU A 57 -2.52 -0.19 0.72
CA LEU A 57 -1.59 -0.34 1.85
C LEU A 57 -0.26 0.41 1.62
N PHE A 58 0.15 0.65 0.37
CA PHE A 58 1.37 1.41 0.07
C PHE A 58 1.26 2.90 0.42
N ASP A 59 0.04 3.44 0.49
CA ASP A 59 -0.24 4.81 0.98
C ASP A 59 -0.23 4.91 2.51
N SER A 60 -0.19 3.77 3.22
CA SER A 60 -0.13 3.78 4.67
C SER A 60 1.16 4.42 5.17
N LYS A 61 1.03 5.35 6.13
CA LYS A 61 2.19 5.98 6.79
C LYS A 61 3.04 4.97 7.58
N SER A 62 2.46 3.83 7.95
CA SER A 62 3.16 2.75 8.66
C SER A 62 4.00 1.88 7.69
N ILE A 63 3.66 1.86 6.41
CA ILE A 63 4.41 1.17 5.37
C ILE A 63 5.41 2.15 4.74
N THR A 64 6.56 2.27 5.41
CA THR A 64 7.64 3.16 4.96
C THR A 64 8.50 2.49 3.89
N ALA A 65 9.26 3.30 3.14
CA ALA A 65 10.24 2.76 2.19
C ALA A 65 11.31 1.89 2.89
N ASP A 66 11.64 2.17 4.15
CA ASP A 66 12.53 1.33 4.95
C ASP A 66 11.93 -0.04 5.27
N CYS A 67 10.63 -0.11 5.57
CA CYS A 67 9.93 -1.38 5.74
C CYS A 67 10.05 -2.20 4.45
N MET A 68 9.73 -1.57 3.31
CA MET A 68 9.75 -2.22 2.00
C MET A 68 11.15 -2.69 1.58
N ARG A 69 12.20 -1.93 1.91
CA ARG A 69 13.60 -2.36 1.71
C ARG A 69 13.93 -3.61 2.52
N ARG A 70 13.45 -3.73 3.76
CA ARG A 70 13.68 -4.90 4.62
C ARG A 70 12.99 -6.16 4.08
N TRP A 71 11.95 -6.00 3.27
CA TRP A 71 11.30 -7.11 2.54
C TRP A 71 12.10 -7.57 1.31
N GLY A 72 13.19 -6.87 0.97
CA GLY A 72 14.03 -7.15 -0.18
C GLY A 72 13.57 -6.47 -1.48
N LEU A 73 12.71 -5.45 -1.39
CA LEU A 73 12.30 -4.66 -2.55
C LEU A 73 13.37 -3.62 -2.92
N ALA A 74 13.61 -3.46 -4.22
CA ALA A 74 14.55 -2.48 -4.75
C ALA A 74 13.96 -1.06 -4.68
N ASN A 75 14.82 -0.04 -4.52
CA ASN A 75 14.39 1.36 -4.43
C ASN A 75 13.50 1.80 -5.62
N GLY A 76 13.81 1.34 -6.84
CA GLY A 76 12.98 1.63 -8.02
C GLY A 76 11.58 1.03 -7.91
N THR A 77 11.47 -0.26 -7.55
CA THR A 77 10.19 -0.93 -7.30
C THR A 77 9.38 -0.23 -6.23
N ILE A 78 10.03 0.20 -5.13
CA ILE A 78 9.38 0.93 -4.04
C ILE A 78 8.80 2.25 -4.55
N ALA A 79 9.56 3.03 -5.32
CA ALA A 79 9.06 4.27 -5.90
C ALA A 79 7.85 4.00 -6.80
N CYS A 80 7.94 3.02 -7.71
CA CYS A 80 6.83 2.63 -8.58
C CYS A 80 5.56 2.28 -7.78
N PHE A 81 5.67 1.52 -6.69
CA PHE A 81 4.51 1.20 -5.85
C PHE A 81 3.93 2.39 -5.11
N LYS A 82 4.74 3.34 -4.63
CA LYS A 82 4.19 4.49 -3.89
C LYS A 82 3.60 5.53 -4.83
N ASP A 83 4.21 5.75 -5.99
CA ASP A 83 3.83 6.82 -6.89
C ASP A 83 2.58 6.49 -7.74
N ASN A 84 2.23 5.21 -7.88
CA ASN A 84 1.16 4.76 -8.76
C ASN A 84 -0.12 4.28 -8.03
N VAL A 85 -0.18 4.36 -6.69
CA VAL A 85 -1.37 3.88 -5.94
C VAL A 85 -2.64 4.62 -6.40
N ILE A 86 -2.60 5.95 -6.41
CA ILE A 86 -3.75 6.78 -6.78
C ILE A 86 -4.17 6.53 -8.23
N GLN A 87 -3.22 6.49 -9.17
CA GLN A 87 -3.50 6.22 -10.58
C GLN A 87 -4.18 4.88 -10.80
N TYR A 88 -3.77 3.84 -10.05
CA TYR A 88 -4.41 2.53 -10.15
C TYR A 88 -5.83 2.51 -9.54
N LEU A 89 -6.04 3.16 -8.39
CA LEU A 89 -7.37 3.24 -7.79
C LEU A 89 -8.35 4.02 -8.69
N ASP A 90 -7.88 5.07 -9.35
CA ASP A 90 -8.66 5.82 -10.33
C ASP A 90 -8.96 4.97 -11.59
N HIS A 91 -7.99 4.14 -12.03
CA HIS A 91 -8.19 3.17 -13.12
C HIS A 91 -9.28 2.15 -12.78
N LEU A 92 -9.32 1.65 -11.55
CA LEU A 92 -10.35 0.70 -11.09
C LEU A 92 -11.74 1.35 -11.01
N GLY A 93 -11.83 2.60 -10.55
CA GLY A 93 -13.10 3.33 -10.46
C GLY A 93 -13.67 3.76 -11.81
N SER A 94 -12.85 3.76 -12.86
CA SER A 94 -13.25 4.11 -14.22
C SER A 94 -13.62 2.92 -15.10
N LYS A 95 -13.58 1.69 -14.55
CA LYS A 95 -13.76 0.43 -15.27
C LYS A 95 -15.19 -0.11 -15.15
#